data_AF-A0A7L8S2M5-F1
#
_entry.id   AF-A0A7L8S2M5-F1
#
_cell.length_a   1.000
_cell.length_b   1.000
_cell.length_c   1.000
_cell.angle_alpha   90.00
_cell.angle_beta   90.00
_cell.angle_gamma   90.00
#
_symmetry.space_group_name_H-M   'P 1'
#
loop_
_entity.id
_entity.type
_entity.pdbx_description
1 polymer ?
#
loop_
_entity_poly.entity_id
_entity_poly.type
_entity_poly.pdbx_seq_one_letter_code
_entity_poly.pdbx_strand_id
1 'polypeptide(L)'
;MSPAPDAALITASYAADFERCRLLCETVDRHVTGASHHYLLVEHRDVALFQQLEGKRRTVIDERELLPSWLRDIPDPTSLFKRRIWLSLKAPPLRGWHVQQLRRMAIAESIEQETLVYVDSDVAFLRPFDCARFWLGGKLRLFRRDGVLLKPGHDNHRIWSANAAAVLGIAAPEISRHDYISTLIAWRRSSVRDMLARIEQVSGRHWVEAVSARRKFSECMIYGRFVDEVADGAGHYVGAEEFCRVHWTGTPLTDMQFEAFVAAMSPEQVAIGMQSFIGTDLGRIRRLVAA
;
A
#
# COMPACT_ATOMS: atom_id res chain seq x y z
N MET A 1 11.89 -25.27 -11.71
CA MET A 1 11.17 -23.98 -11.57
C MET A 1 12.22 -22.96 -11.17
N SER A 2 12.29 -21.82 -11.87
CA SER A 2 13.18 -20.73 -11.43
C SER A 2 12.74 -20.24 -10.04
N PRO A 3 13.68 -19.92 -9.13
CA PRO A 3 13.32 -19.37 -7.84
C PRO A 3 12.50 -18.07 -8.01
N ALA A 4 11.59 -17.81 -7.07
CA ALA A 4 10.87 -16.54 -7.06
C ALA A 4 11.87 -15.37 -6.99
N PRO A 5 11.66 -14.28 -7.74
CA PRO A 5 12.48 -13.07 -7.60
C PRO A 5 12.47 -12.53 -6.18
N ASP A 6 13.57 -11.90 -5.78
CA ASP A 6 13.72 -11.30 -4.45
C ASP A 6 12.60 -10.29 -4.15
N ALA A 7 12.18 -10.26 -2.89
CA ALA A 7 11.09 -9.42 -2.42
C ALA A 7 11.55 -8.40 -1.38
N ALA A 8 10.89 -7.24 -1.41
CA ALA A 8 10.94 -6.25 -0.35
C ALA A 8 9.55 -6.08 0.24
N LEU A 9 9.47 -5.92 1.56
CA LEU A 9 8.27 -5.41 2.23
C LEU A 9 8.30 -3.88 2.22
N ILE A 10 7.15 -3.25 2.00
CA ILE A 10 7.01 -1.79 1.96
C ILE A 10 5.83 -1.38 2.84
N THR A 11 6.11 -0.48 3.78
CA THR A 11 5.09 0.09 4.67
C THR A 11 5.22 1.60 4.68
N ALA A 12 4.21 2.31 4.16
CA ALA A 12 4.11 3.74 4.38
C ALA A 12 3.44 3.98 5.75
N SER A 13 4.05 4.80 6.60
CA SER A 13 3.50 5.10 7.93
C SER A 13 3.74 6.55 8.34
N TYR A 14 3.30 6.90 9.53
CA TYR A 14 3.41 8.23 10.14
C TYR A 14 3.33 8.11 11.68
N ALA A 15 3.68 9.17 12.40
CA ALA A 15 3.86 9.14 13.85
C ALA A 15 2.67 8.57 14.64
N ALA A 16 1.41 8.83 14.26
CA ALA A 16 0.27 8.32 15.02
C ALA A 16 0.09 6.79 14.90
N ASP A 17 0.66 6.18 13.85
CA ASP A 17 0.65 4.74 13.64
C ASP A 17 1.98 4.08 14.02
N PHE A 18 2.90 4.79 14.66
CA PHE A 18 4.21 4.25 15.07
C PHE A 18 4.09 2.94 15.85
N GLU A 19 3.23 2.91 16.86
CA GLU A 19 3.06 1.72 17.71
C GLU A 19 2.43 0.53 16.98
N ARG A 20 1.60 0.80 15.96
CA ARG A 20 1.05 -0.22 15.06
C ARG A 20 2.14 -0.74 14.13
N CYS A 21 2.91 0.16 13.52
CA CYS A 21 4.03 -0.18 12.67
C CYS A 21 5.10 -0.99 13.43
N ARG A 22 5.36 -0.65 14.70
CA ARG A 22 6.23 -1.43 15.59
C ARG A 22 5.73 -2.86 15.77
N LEU A 23 4.43 -3.05 16.01
CA LEU A 23 3.83 -4.38 16.09
C LEU A 23 3.91 -5.13 14.75
N LEU A 24 3.62 -4.46 13.63
CA LEU A 24 3.81 -5.02 12.29
C LEU A 24 5.25 -5.53 12.13
N CYS A 25 6.25 -4.70 12.46
CA CYS A 25 7.66 -5.04 12.40
C CYS A 25 7.99 -6.30 13.20
N GLU A 26 7.52 -6.38 14.46
CA GLU A 26 7.72 -7.54 15.33
C GLU A 26 7.10 -8.82 14.74
N THR A 27 5.90 -8.73 14.15
CA THR A 27 5.23 -9.89 13.54
C THR A 27 5.82 -10.29 12.20
N VAL A 28 6.30 -9.33 11.41
CA VAL A 28 7.09 -9.56 10.19
C VAL A 28 8.34 -10.36 10.52
N ASP A 29 9.11 -9.92 11.54
CA ASP A 29 10.35 -10.59 11.94
C ASP A 29 10.12 -12.04 12.40
N ARG A 30 8.94 -12.33 12.96
CA ARG A 30 8.57 -13.66 13.46
C ARG A 30 8.02 -14.57 12.37
N HIS A 31 7.22 -14.04 11.45
CA HIS A 31 6.36 -14.85 10.58
C HIS A 31 6.70 -14.76 9.09
N VAL A 32 7.40 -13.74 8.63
CA VAL A 32 7.58 -13.49 7.20
C VAL A 32 8.94 -13.96 6.71
N THR A 33 8.93 -14.73 5.61
CA THR A 33 10.11 -15.19 4.88
C THR A 33 10.01 -14.79 3.40
N GLY A 34 11.11 -14.95 2.66
CA GLY A 34 11.14 -14.68 1.22
C GLY A 34 11.28 -13.19 0.85
N ALA A 35 11.34 -12.28 1.82
CA ALA A 35 11.73 -10.88 1.61
C ALA A 35 13.14 -10.63 2.17
N SER A 36 14.01 -10.04 1.36
CA SER A 36 15.37 -9.67 1.79
C SER A 36 15.39 -8.45 2.69
N HIS A 37 14.43 -7.53 2.52
CA HIS A 37 14.40 -6.25 3.23
C HIS A 37 12.98 -5.72 3.49
N HIS A 38 12.84 -4.88 4.52
CA HIS A 38 11.61 -4.15 4.85
C HIS A 38 11.88 -2.64 4.86
N TYR A 39 11.18 -1.88 4.02
CA TYR A 39 11.31 -0.43 3.91
C TYR A 39 10.13 0.26 4.59
N LEU A 40 10.44 1.16 5.54
CA LEU A 40 9.46 2.02 6.19
C LEU A 40 9.53 3.41 5.56
N LEU A 41 8.47 3.81 4.84
CA LEU A 41 8.43 5.08 4.10
C LEU A 41 7.70 6.14 4.93
N VAL A 42 8.43 7.13 5.43
CA VAL A 42 7.89 8.10 6.41
C VAL A 42 8.11 9.54 5.98
N GLU A 43 7.29 10.43 6.54
CA GLU A 43 7.53 11.88 6.44
C GLU A 43 8.85 12.24 7.13
N HIS A 44 9.55 13.26 6.63
CA HIS A 44 10.84 13.70 7.18
C HIS A 44 10.84 13.84 8.71
N ARG A 45 9.81 14.48 9.26
CA ARG A 45 9.70 14.75 10.71
C ARG A 45 9.59 13.48 11.55
N ASP A 46 9.09 12.40 10.95
CA ASP A 46 8.87 11.14 11.63
C ASP A 46 10.11 10.22 11.52
N VAL A 47 11.11 10.56 10.68
CA VAL A 47 12.32 9.75 10.49
C VAL A 47 13.01 9.43 11.81
N ALA A 48 13.27 10.43 12.66
CA ALA A 48 13.94 10.22 13.94
C ALA A 48 13.17 9.28 14.88
N LEU A 49 11.83 9.35 14.85
CA LEU A 49 10.97 8.44 15.62
C LEU A 49 11.08 7.02 15.07
N PHE A 50 10.99 6.85 13.76
CA PHE A 50 10.97 5.55 13.10
C PHE A 50 12.33 4.87 13.01
N GLN A 51 13.44 5.62 13.07
CA GLN A 51 14.81 5.05 13.07
C GLN A 51 15.03 4.02 14.19
N GLN A 52 14.26 4.13 15.27
CA GLN A 52 14.24 3.13 16.36
C GLN A 52 13.79 1.73 15.91
N LEU A 53 13.08 1.61 14.78
CA LEU A 53 12.63 0.35 14.21
C LEU A 53 13.63 -0.24 13.20
N GLU A 54 14.70 0.47 12.85
CA GLU A 54 15.72 -0.02 11.92
C GLU A 54 16.44 -1.26 12.46
N GLY A 55 16.96 -2.05 11.54
CA GLY A 55 17.71 -3.26 11.85
C GLY A 55 18.42 -3.80 10.61
N LYS A 56 19.02 -4.98 10.74
CA LYS A 56 19.82 -5.59 9.65
C LYS A 56 19.07 -5.75 8.32
N ARG A 57 17.74 -5.92 8.38
CA ARG A 57 16.85 -6.11 7.22
C ARG A 57 15.71 -5.09 7.19
N ARG A 58 15.87 -3.95 7.87
CA ARG A 58 14.84 -2.89 7.92
C ARG A 58 15.47 -1.51 7.87
N THR A 59 15.01 -0.68 6.94
CA THR A 59 15.49 0.70 6.75
C THR A 59 14.32 1.66 6.71
N VAL A 60 14.50 2.81 7.34
CA VAL A 60 13.58 3.94 7.24
C VAL A 60 14.04 4.83 6.09
N ILE A 61 13.12 5.14 5.18
CA ILE A 61 13.36 6.04 4.05
C ILE A 61 12.58 7.32 4.28
N ASP A 62 13.31 8.44 4.21
CA ASP A 62 12.72 9.76 4.22
C ASP A 62 11.99 10.02 2.91
N GLU A 63 10.74 10.50 2.95
CA GLU A 63 9.98 10.81 1.75
C GLU A 63 10.68 11.79 0.80
N ARG A 64 11.61 12.61 1.31
CA ARG A 64 12.40 13.56 0.50
C ARG A 64 13.43 12.88 -0.40
N GLU A 65 13.77 11.62 -0.13
CA GLU A 65 14.59 10.78 -1.00
C GLU A 65 13.77 10.16 -2.14
N LEU A 66 12.44 10.08 -1.97
CA LEU A 66 11.53 9.44 -2.92
C LEU A 66 10.75 10.43 -3.78
N LEU A 67 10.38 11.57 -3.20
CA LEU A 67 9.44 12.51 -3.81
C LEU A 67 10.15 13.78 -4.31
N PRO A 68 9.63 14.42 -5.36
CA PRO A 68 10.24 15.62 -5.91
C PRO A 68 10.39 16.74 -4.87
N SER A 69 11.54 17.41 -4.91
CA SER A 69 11.91 18.47 -3.96
C SER A 69 10.96 19.69 -3.94
N TRP A 70 10.11 19.83 -4.96
CA TRP A 70 9.08 20.88 -5.05
C TRP A 70 7.79 20.56 -4.29
N LEU A 71 7.62 19.33 -3.79
CA LEU A 71 6.51 18.91 -2.94
C LEU A 71 6.98 18.88 -1.49
N ARG A 72 6.51 19.82 -0.66
CA ARG A 72 6.99 19.98 0.72
C ARG A 72 5.84 20.02 1.70
N ASP A 73 5.99 19.33 2.83
CA ASP A 73 5.05 19.40 3.94
C ASP A 73 5.20 20.72 4.72
N ILE A 74 4.09 21.21 5.24
CA ILE A 74 4.07 22.21 6.31
C ILE A 74 3.05 21.81 7.38
N PRO A 75 3.22 22.28 8.64
CA PRO A 75 2.15 22.24 9.63
C PRO A 75 0.90 22.95 9.12
N ASP A 76 -0.24 22.25 9.11
CA ASP A 76 -1.48 22.78 8.54
C ASP A 76 -2.18 23.74 9.53
N PRO A 77 -2.25 25.05 9.24
CA PRO A 77 -2.88 26.03 10.12
C PRO A 77 -4.38 25.77 10.30
N THR A 78 -5.06 25.17 9.31
CA THR A 78 -6.49 24.84 9.39
C THR A 78 -6.79 23.69 10.36
N SER A 79 -5.75 23.00 10.83
CA SER A 79 -5.84 21.90 11.79
C SER A 79 -5.31 22.24 13.19
N LEU A 80 -5.13 23.54 13.50
CA LEU A 80 -4.38 24.00 14.67
C LEU A 80 -2.97 23.40 14.70
N PHE A 81 -2.35 23.26 13.53
CA PHE A 81 -1.00 22.70 13.33
C PHE A 81 -0.83 21.22 13.75
N LYS A 82 -1.94 20.50 14.00
CA LYS A 82 -1.93 19.08 14.39
C LYS A 82 -1.73 18.12 13.22
N ARG A 83 -2.10 18.55 12.01
CA ARG A 83 -1.99 17.77 10.77
C ARG A 83 -0.99 18.41 9.81
N ARG A 84 -0.71 17.69 8.74
CA ARG A 84 0.19 18.11 7.67
C ARG A 84 -0.58 18.36 6.39
N ILE A 85 -0.04 19.28 5.61
CA ILE A 85 -0.45 19.57 4.24
C ILE A 85 0.81 19.70 3.40
N TRP A 86 0.83 19.04 2.24
CA TRP A 86 1.93 19.13 1.30
C TRP A 86 1.55 20.15 0.23
N LEU A 87 2.44 21.13 0.03
CA LEU A 87 2.26 22.21 -0.91
C LEU A 87 3.23 22.08 -2.08
N SER A 88 2.77 22.56 -3.23
CA SER A 88 3.51 22.60 -4.49
C SER A 88 2.94 23.71 -5.36
N LEU A 89 3.76 24.26 -6.26
CA LEU A 89 3.29 25.14 -7.32
C LEU A 89 2.74 24.36 -8.54
N LYS A 90 2.92 23.04 -8.56
CA LYS A 90 2.57 22.15 -9.68
C LYS A 90 1.34 21.28 -9.39
N ALA A 91 0.97 21.13 -8.13
CA ALA A 91 -0.13 20.26 -7.70
C ALA A 91 -0.98 20.95 -6.62
N PRO A 92 -2.29 20.64 -6.53
CA PRO A 92 -3.12 21.13 -5.44
C PRO A 92 -2.62 20.60 -4.08
N PRO A 93 -2.97 21.27 -2.96
CA PRO A 93 -2.54 20.84 -1.65
C PRO A 93 -2.92 19.39 -1.33
N LEU A 94 -1.94 18.58 -0.92
CA LEU A 94 -2.12 17.16 -0.60
C LEU A 94 -2.18 16.93 0.91
N ARG A 95 -2.80 15.81 1.30
CA ARG A 95 -2.87 15.32 2.69
C ARG A 95 -2.02 14.07 2.85
N GLY A 96 -1.66 13.71 4.08
CA GLY A 96 -0.76 12.59 4.37
C GLY A 96 -1.13 11.29 3.65
N TRP A 97 -2.41 10.93 3.61
CA TRP A 97 -2.86 9.73 2.89
C TRP A 97 -2.57 9.78 1.37
N HIS A 98 -2.61 10.96 0.73
CA HIS A 98 -2.23 11.07 -0.69
C HIS A 98 -0.73 10.81 -0.85
N VAL A 99 0.09 11.36 0.05
CA VAL A 99 1.55 11.29 -0.05
C VAL A 99 2.08 9.90 0.31
N GLN A 100 1.41 9.19 1.21
CA GLN A 100 1.69 7.77 1.47
C GLN A 100 1.53 6.91 0.20
N GLN A 101 0.47 7.14 -0.58
CA GLN A 101 0.28 6.47 -1.86
C GLN A 101 1.37 6.80 -2.89
N LEU A 102 1.81 8.07 -2.93
CA LEU A 102 2.93 8.49 -3.80
C LEU A 102 4.24 7.80 -3.41
N ARG A 103 4.57 7.77 -2.10
CA ARG A 103 5.75 7.05 -1.57
C ARG A 103 5.76 5.57 -1.99
N ARG A 104 4.61 4.91 -1.89
CA ARG A 104 4.45 3.50 -2.29
C ARG A 104 4.79 3.27 -3.75
N MET A 105 4.46 4.19 -4.66
CA MET A 105 4.85 4.06 -6.07
C MET A 105 6.32 4.45 -6.30
N ALA A 106 6.78 5.54 -5.68
CA ALA A 106 8.13 6.09 -5.87
C ALA A 106 9.26 5.13 -5.46
N ILE A 107 9.03 4.30 -4.45
CA ILE A 107 10.05 3.34 -3.96
C ILE A 107 10.59 2.42 -5.06
N ALA A 108 9.79 2.10 -6.09
CA ALA A 108 10.20 1.25 -7.21
C ALA A 108 11.39 1.81 -7.99
N GLU A 109 11.60 3.13 -7.95
CA GLU A 109 12.73 3.81 -8.60
C GLU A 109 14.02 3.77 -7.75
N SER A 110 13.90 3.47 -6.45
CA SER A 110 14.99 3.60 -5.46
C SER A 110 15.59 2.28 -4.97
N ILE A 111 14.91 1.15 -5.19
CA ILE A 111 15.36 -0.17 -4.72
C ILE A 111 15.53 -1.15 -5.88
N GLU A 112 16.09 -2.34 -5.64
CA GLU A 112 16.41 -3.32 -6.68
C GLU A 112 15.48 -4.54 -6.71
N GLN A 113 14.83 -4.86 -5.58
CA GLN A 113 13.96 -6.02 -5.45
C GLN A 113 12.81 -5.97 -6.45
N GLU A 114 12.55 -7.10 -7.11
CA GLU A 114 11.55 -7.18 -8.17
C GLU A 114 10.13 -7.33 -7.62
N THR A 115 9.99 -7.97 -6.45
CA THR A 115 8.69 -8.15 -5.78
C THR A 115 8.50 -7.09 -4.71
N LEU A 116 7.52 -6.20 -4.88
CA LEU A 116 7.20 -5.13 -3.94
C LEU A 116 5.95 -5.52 -3.14
N VAL A 117 6.13 -6.04 -1.93
CA VAL A 117 5.03 -6.48 -1.05
C VAL A 117 4.61 -5.33 -0.14
N TYR A 118 3.45 -4.75 -0.41
CA TYR A 118 2.90 -3.66 0.39
C TYR A 118 2.04 -4.19 1.52
N VAL A 119 2.32 -3.69 2.71
CA VAL A 119 1.60 -4.02 3.94
C VAL A 119 1.39 -2.74 4.75
N ASP A 120 0.14 -2.48 5.12
CA ASP A 120 -0.23 -1.29 5.89
C ASP A 120 0.28 -1.39 7.33
N SER A 121 0.57 -0.24 7.96
CA SER A 121 1.15 -0.21 9.30
C SER A 121 0.26 -0.79 10.40
N ASP A 122 -1.03 -0.98 10.14
CA ASP A 122 -2.02 -1.54 11.06
C ASP A 122 -2.29 -3.04 10.86
N VAL A 123 -1.41 -3.71 10.11
CA VAL A 123 -1.42 -5.15 9.90
C VAL A 123 -0.55 -5.86 10.94
N ALA A 124 -1.00 -7.03 11.40
CA ALA A 124 -0.22 -7.95 12.21
C ALA A 124 -0.28 -9.37 11.62
N PHE A 125 0.88 -9.99 11.41
CA PHE A 125 0.97 -11.39 11.00
C PHE A 125 0.73 -12.32 12.19
N LEU A 126 -0.10 -13.35 11.99
CA LEU A 126 -0.46 -14.35 13.00
C LEU A 126 0.00 -15.77 12.60
N ARG A 127 0.38 -15.97 11.33
CA ARG A 127 0.80 -17.27 10.78
C ARG A 127 2.00 -17.09 9.85
N PRO A 128 2.86 -18.12 9.69
CA PRO A 128 3.97 -18.07 8.74
C PRO A 128 3.52 -17.68 7.33
N PHE A 129 4.30 -16.81 6.67
CA PHE A 129 4.02 -16.32 5.33
C PHE A 129 5.31 -16.18 4.52
N ASP A 130 5.38 -16.88 3.39
CA ASP A 130 6.47 -16.72 2.44
C ASP A 130 6.03 -15.80 1.28
N CYS A 131 6.79 -14.73 1.02
CA CYS A 131 6.54 -13.81 -0.10
C CYS A 131 6.57 -14.52 -1.47
N ALA A 132 7.19 -15.69 -1.60
CA ALA A 132 7.12 -16.51 -2.81
C ALA A 132 5.68 -16.93 -3.17
N ARG A 133 4.73 -16.90 -2.21
CA ARG A 133 3.31 -17.19 -2.45
C ARG A 133 2.62 -16.23 -3.42
N PHE A 134 3.22 -15.07 -3.71
CA PHE A 134 2.71 -14.17 -4.75
C PHE A 134 3.07 -14.60 -6.17
N TRP A 135 3.89 -15.63 -6.34
CA TRP A 135 4.36 -16.08 -7.65
C TRP A 135 3.74 -17.42 -8.05
N LEU A 136 3.28 -17.52 -9.30
CA LEU A 136 2.81 -18.75 -9.92
C LEU A 136 3.32 -18.82 -11.36
N GLY A 137 4.08 -19.87 -11.69
CA GLY A 137 4.58 -20.07 -13.05
C GLY A 137 5.44 -18.92 -13.58
N GLY A 138 6.24 -18.27 -12.72
CA GLY A 138 7.07 -17.11 -13.09
C GLY A 138 6.31 -15.81 -13.31
N LYS A 139 5.02 -15.77 -12.96
CA LYS A 139 4.17 -14.59 -13.02
C LYS A 139 3.83 -14.12 -11.60
N LEU A 140 3.79 -12.81 -11.39
CA LEU A 140 3.38 -12.22 -10.11
C LEU A 140 1.85 -12.12 -10.06
N ARG A 141 1.27 -12.30 -8.89
CA ARG A 141 -0.16 -12.13 -8.69
C ARG A 141 -0.56 -10.66 -8.84
N LEU A 142 -1.46 -10.38 -9.77
CA LEU A 142 -2.27 -9.19 -9.75
C LEU A 142 -3.49 -9.44 -8.86
N PHE A 143 -3.56 -8.73 -7.73
CA PHE A 143 -4.76 -8.77 -6.90
C PHE A 143 -5.93 -8.10 -7.64
N ARG A 144 -7.02 -8.85 -7.88
CA ARG A 144 -8.21 -8.33 -8.55
C ARG A 144 -9.48 -9.02 -8.07
N ARG A 145 -10.48 -8.24 -7.69
CA ARG A 145 -11.85 -8.71 -7.47
C ARG A 145 -12.72 -8.33 -8.67
N ASP A 146 -13.29 -9.33 -9.33
CA ASP A 146 -14.05 -9.12 -10.55
C ASP A 146 -15.45 -8.56 -10.31
N GLY A 147 -15.84 -7.56 -11.09
CA GLY A 147 -17.20 -7.01 -11.12
C GLY A 147 -17.64 -6.26 -9.85
N VAL A 148 -16.75 -6.00 -8.90
CA VAL A 148 -17.08 -5.29 -7.65
C VAL A 148 -17.62 -3.88 -7.93
N LEU A 149 -17.03 -3.16 -8.88
CA LEU A 149 -17.44 -1.79 -9.19
C LEU A 149 -18.75 -1.69 -9.98
N LEU A 150 -19.35 -2.81 -10.37
CA LEU A 150 -20.72 -2.87 -10.91
C LEU A 150 -21.78 -2.78 -9.82
N LYS A 151 -21.41 -2.97 -8.55
CA LYS A 151 -22.32 -2.98 -7.40
C LYS A 151 -22.44 -1.57 -6.77
N PRO A 152 -23.54 -1.24 -6.08
CA PRO A 152 -23.65 -0.01 -5.28
C PRO A 152 -22.60 0.08 -4.16
N GLY A 153 -22.36 1.27 -3.62
CA GLY A 153 -21.49 1.48 -2.44
C GLY A 153 -20.00 1.72 -2.73
N HIS A 154 -19.59 1.79 -4.01
CA HIS A 154 -18.18 1.93 -4.42
C HIS A 154 -17.90 3.24 -5.17
N ASP A 155 -18.59 4.34 -4.81
CA ASP A 155 -18.52 5.60 -5.57
C ASP A 155 -17.12 6.21 -5.59
N ASN A 156 -16.40 6.18 -4.47
CA ASN A 156 -15.01 6.63 -4.42
C ASN A 156 -14.10 5.78 -5.31
N HIS A 157 -14.28 4.45 -5.32
CA HIS A 157 -13.48 3.54 -6.14
C HIS A 157 -13.72 3.78 -7.63
N ARG A 158 -14.96 4.09 -8.02
CA ARG A 158 -15.30 4.49 -9.40
C ARG A 158 -14.59 5.78 -9.81
N ILE A 159 -14.53 6.78 -8.92
CA ILE A 159 -13.79 8.03 -9.18
C ILE A 159 -12.28 7.74 -9.30
N TRP A 160 -11.72 6.93 -8.41
CA TRP A 160 -10.30 6.56 -8.46
C TRP A 160 -9.97 5.79 -9.74
N SER A 161 -10.86 4.88 -10.16
CA SER A 161 -10.77 4.16 -11.42
C SER A 161 -10.78 5.12 -12.61
N ALA A 162 -11.76 6.03 -12.71
CA ALA A 162 -11.80 7.04 -13.77
C ALA A 162 -10.52 7.90 -13.84
N ASN A 163 -9.99 8.32 -12.68
CA ASN A 163 -8.75 9.08 -12.64
C ASN A 163 -7.52 8.25 -13.01
N ALA A 164 -7.50 6.96 -12.69
CA ALA A 164 -6.47 6.03 -13.17
C ALA A 164 -6.49 5.91 -14.70
N ALA A 165 -7.67 5.77 -15.32
CA ALA A 165 -7.77 5.79 -16.80
C ALA A 165 -7.20 7.08 -17.39
N ALA A 166 -7.55 8.23 -16.81
CA ALA A 166 -7.10 9.53 -17.30
C ALA A 166 -5.56 9.67 -17.27
N VAL A 167 -4.90 9.28 -16.17
CA VAL A 167 -3.43 9.41 -16.07
C VAL A 167 -2.68 8.34 -16.87
N LEU A 168 -3.30 7.19 -17.13
CA LEU A 168 -2.73 6.11 -17.94
C LEU A 168 -3.01 6.24 -19.44
N GLY A 169 -3.87 7.18 -19.83
CA GLY A 169 -4.30 7.38 -21.22
C GLY A 169 -5.14 6.21 -21.74
N ILE A 170 -5.98 5.62 -20.90
CA ILE A 170 -6.91 4.55 -21.27
C ILE A 170 -8.14 5.18 -21.92
N ALA A 171 -8.39 4.86 -23.19
CA ALA A 171 -9.50 5.43 -23.96
C ALA A 171 -10.86 4.84 -23.54
N ALA A 172 -10.91 3.52 -23.30
CA ALA A 172 -12.09 2.82 -22.82
C ALA A 172 -11.70 1.52 -22.10
N PRO A 173 -12.46 1.09 -21.07
CA PRO A 173 -13.53 1.85 -20.44
C PRO A 173 -12.97 2.99 -19.56
N GLU A 174 -13.74 4.06 -19.36
CA GLU A 174 -13.35 5.11 -18.41
C GLU A 174 -13.24 4.55 -16.99
N ILE A 175 -14.16 3.67 -16.61
CA ILE A 175 -14.22 3.03 -15.29
C ILE A 175 -14.08 1.52 -15.48
N SER A 176 -13.04 0.93 -14.89
CA SER A 176 -12.93 -0.52 -14.79
C SER A 176 -14.08 -1.10 -13.95
N ARG A 177 -14.57 -2.28 -14.32
CA ARG A 177 -15.54 -3.04 -13.50
C ARG A 177 -14.90 -3.74 -12.30
N HIS A 178 -13.56 -3.81 -12.28
CA HIS A 178 -12.78 -4.58 -11.30
C HIS A 178 -12.29 -3.69 -10.16
N ASP A 179 -12.04 -4.30 -9.00
CA ASP A 179 -11.43 -3.66 -7.84
C ASP A 179 -10.07 -4.28 -7.54
N TYR A 180 -9.07 -3.44 -7.28
CA TYR A 180 -7.67 -3.83 -7.09
C TYR A 180 -7.15 -3.51 -5.69
N ILE A 181 -8.01 -3.01 -4.80
CA ILE A 181 -7.62 -2.49 -3.49
C ILE A 181 -7.63 -3.61 -2.45
N SER A 182 -6.48 -3.83 -1.84
CA SER A 182 -6.34 -4.65 -0.65
C SER A 182 -5.04 -4.28 0.09
N THR A 183 -4.81 -4.93 1.22
CA THR A 183 -3.55 -4.91 1.96
C THR A 183 -2.87 -6.26 1.85
N LEU A 184 -1.58 -6.34 2.19
CA LEU A 184 -0.74 -7.52 1.95
C LEU A 184 -0.84 -7.97 0.48
N ILE A 185 -0.51 -7.04 -0.42
CA ILE A 185 -0.53 -7.21 -1.87
C ILE A 185 0.88 -7.01 -2.43
N ALA A 186 1.16 -7.62 -3.58
CA ALA A 186 2.45 -7.49 -4.25
C ALA A 186 2.31 -6.81 -5.59
N TRP A 187 3.26 -5.94 -5.92
CA TRP A 187 3.46 -5.39 -7.26
C TRP A 187 4.83 -5.77 -7.80
N ARG A 188 4.93 -5.77 -9.12
CA ARG A 188 6.17 -6.06 -9.83
C ARG A 188 6.88 -4.74 -10.07
N ARG A 189 8.12 -4.61 -9.61
CA ARG A 189 8.90 -3.37 -9.72
C ARG A 189 9.00 -2.89 -11.15
N SER A 190 9.32 -3.78 -12.10
CA SER A 190 9.38 -3.43 -13.52
C SER A 190 8.07 -2.80 -14.01
N SER A 191 6.92 -3.38 -13.65
CA SER A 191 5.60 -2.87 -14.02
C SER A 191 5.26 -1.54 -13.35
N VAL A 192 5.69 -1.30 -12.10
CA VAL A 192 5.56 0.03 -11.47
C VAL A 192 6.36 1.05 -12.25
N ARG A 193 7.61 0.74 -12.64
CA ARG A 193 8.45 1.67 -13.42
C ARG A 193 7.85 1.97 -14.79
N ASP A 194 7.36 0.96 -15.50
CA ASP A 194 6.69 1.14 -16.78
C ASP A 194 5.39 1.95 -16.65
N MET A 195 4.65 1.75 -15.55
CA MET A 195 3.46 2.54 -15.19
C MET A 195 3.81 4.01 -14.97
N LEU A 196 4.87 4.31 -14.21
CA LEU A 196 5.31 5.69 -13.98
C LEU A 196 5.73 6.36 -15.29
N ALA A 197 6.55 5.68 -16.11
CA ALA A 197 6.95 6.17 -17.42
C ALA A 197 5.75 6.41 -18.36
N ARG A 198 4.75 5.52 -18.32
CA ARG A 198 3.50 5.69 -19.09
C ARG A 198 2.75 6.96 -18.67
N ILE A 199 2.63 7.22 -17.37
CA ILE A 199 1.96 8.43 -16.85
C ILE A 199 2.68 9.68 -17.37
N GLU A 200 4.01 9.69 -17.36
CA GLU A 200 4.79 10.82 -17.88
C GLU A 200 4.63 11.01 -19.38
N GLN A 201 4.64 9.91 -20.15
CA GLN A 201 4.40 9.93 -21.59
C GLN A 201 3.02 10.51 -21.95
N VAL A 202 1.97 10.12 -21.21
CA VAL A 202 0.60 10.57 -21.46
C VAL A 202 0.40 12.02 -21.07
N SER A 203 0.96 12.42 -19.92
CA SER A 203 0.72 13.75 -19.35
C SER A 203 1.69 14.83 -19.84
N GLY A 204 2.85 14.44 -20.37
CA GLY A 204 3.96 15.35 -20.67
C GLY A 204 4.56 16.02 -19.44
N ARG A 205 4.31 15.48 -18.24
CA ARG A 205 4.67 16.04 -16.93
C ARG A 205 5.27 14.95 -16.05
N HIS A 206 5.93 15.35 -14.97
CA HIS A 206 6.41 14.40 -13.97
C HIS A 206 5.23 13.61 -13.37
N TRP A 207 5.38 12.31 -13.14
CA TRP A 207 4.25 11.44 -12.77
C TRP A 207 3.56 11.88 -11.47
N VAL A 208 4.33 12.34 -10.47
CA VAL A 208 3.79 12.89 -9.21
C VAL A 208 2.86 14.07 -9.47
N GLU A 209 3.20 14.96 -10.39
CA GLU A 209 2.36 16.10 -10.76
C GLU A 209 1.05 15.61 -11.40
N ALA A 210 1.16 14.71 -12.37
CA ALA A 210 0.02 14.17 -13.11
C ALA A 210 -0.99 13.44 -12.20
N VAL A 211 -0.51 12.57 -11.33
CA VAL A 211 -1.36 11.82 -10.36
C VAL A 211 -2.00 12.77 -9.34
N SER A 212 -1.23 13.74 -8.84
CA SER A 212 -1.69 14.66 -7.79
C SER A 212 -2.73 15.66 -8.26
N ALA A 213 -2.81 15.95 -9.56
CA ALA A 213 -3.67 16.98 -10.14
C ALA A 213 -5.16 16.87 -9.74
N ARG A 214 -5.68 15.64 -9.58
CA ARG A 214 -7.10 15.40 -9.26
C ARG A 214 -7.38 15.02 -7.80
N ARG A 215 -6.34 14.80 -6.99
CA ARG A 215 -6.38 14.38 -5.56
C ARG A 215 -7.16 13.11 -5.21
N LYS A 216 -8.06 12.64 -6.07
CA LYS A 216 -8.88 11.45 -5.86
C LYS A 216 -8.26 10.30 -6.65
N PHE A 217 -7.19 9.73 -6.13
CA PHE A 217 -6.52 8.59 -6.74
C PHE A 217 -6.32 7.46 -5.72
N SER A 218 -6.13 6.25 -6.26
CA SER A 218 -5.62 5.09 -5.54
C SER A 218 -4.47 4.51 -6.34
N GLU A 219 -3.32 4.38 -5.69
CA GLU A 219 -2.14 3.67 -6.17
C GLU A 219 -2.47 2.23 -6.63
N CYS A 220 -3.33 1.53 -5.88
CA CYS A 220 -3.77 0.17 -6.24
C CYS A 220 -4.63 0.17 -7.51
N MET A 221 -5.51 1.17 -7.67
CA MET A 221 -6.30 1.32 -8.90
C MET A 221 -5.42 1.66 -10.10
N ILE A 222 -4.44 2.55 -9.94
CA ILE A 222 -3.52 2.90 -11.03
C ILE A 222 -2.69 1.68 -11.43
N TYR A 223 -2.08 0.98 -10.47
CA TYR A 223 -1.30 -0.23 -10.76
C TYR A 223 -2.13 -1.32 -11.41
N GLY A 224 -3.29 -1.65 -10.82
CA GLY A 224 -4.12 -2.73 -11.32
C GLY A 224 -4.64 -2.49 -12.73
N ARG A 225 -5.09 -1.27 -13.01
CA ARG A 225 -5.52 -0.89 -14.36
C ARG A 225 -4.38 -0.79 -15.35
N PHE A 226 -3.19 -0.36 -14.93
CA PHE A 226 -2.02 -0.40 -15.80
C PHE A 226 -1.70 -1.83 -16.23
N VAL A 227 -1.64 -2.76 -15.29
CA VAL A 227 -1.34 -4.17 -15.61
C VAL A 227 -2.43 -4.78 -16.49
N ASP A 228 -3.70 -4.60 -16.14
CA ASP A 228 -4.82 -5.23 -16.87
C ASP A 228 -5.08 -4.60 -18.24
N GLU A 229 -5.01 -3.27 -18.37
CA GLU A 229 -5.55 -2.56 -19.54
C GLU A 229 -4.49 -1.91 -20.42
N VAL A 230 -3.27 -1.68 -19.90
CA VAL A 230 -2.15 -1.10 -20.66
C VAL A 230 -1.11 -2.15 -20.99
N ALA A 231 -0.76 -3.02 -20.03
CA ALA A 231 0.26 -4.05 -20.18
C ALA A 231 -0.31 -5.44 -20.55
N ASP A 232 -1.63 -5.56 -20.74
CA ASP A 232 -2.32 -6.81 -21.12
C ASP A 232 -1.92 -8.01 -20.25
N GLY A 233 -1.85 -7.80 -18.93
CA GLY A 233 -1.47 -8.82 -17.95
C GLY A 233 -0.02 -9.29 -18.04
N ALA A 234 0.87 -8.59 -18.75
CA ALA A 234 2.26 -8.98 -18.93
C ALA A 234 2.96 -9.25 -17.59
N GLY A 235 3.55 -10.44 -17.47
CA GLY A 235 4.25 -10.87 -16.26
C GLY A 235 3.34 -11.19 -15.06
N HIS A 236 2.01 -11.23 -15.25
CA HIS A 236 1.04 -11.40 -14.17
C HIS A 236 0.04 -12.53 -14.38
N TYR A 237 -0.43 -13.10 -13.27
CA TYR A 237 -1.65 -13.90 -13.22
C TYR A 237 -2.65 -13.23 -12.28
N VAL A 238 -3.95 -13.44 -12.52
CA VAL A 238 -5.00 -12.85 -11.71
C VAL A 238 -5.30 -13.74 -10.51
N GLY A 239 -5.43 -13.14 -9.32
CA GLY A 239 -5.91 -13.84 -8.12
C GLY A 239 -6.66 -12.90 -7.17
N ALA A 240 -7.71 -13.40 -6.53
CA ALA A 240 -8.58 -12.62 -5.63
C ALA A 240 -8.37 -12.99 -4.14
N GLU A 241 -7.42 -13.86 -3.84
CA GLU A 241 -7.20 -14.38 -2.49
C GLU A 241 -6.75 -13.27 -1.55
N GLU A 242 -7.39 -13.17 -0.39
CA GLU A 242 -7.00 -12.22 0.63
C GLU A 242 -6.11 -12.90 1.66
N PHE A 243 -4.84 -12.52 1.70
CA PHE A 243 -3.89 -13.01 2.70
C PHE A 243 -4.04 -12.29 4.05
N CYS A 244 -4.73 -11.16 4.06
CA CYS A 244 -5.02 -10.38 5.26
C CYS A 244 -6.53 -10.28 5.47
N ARG A 245 -7.00 -10.65 6.66
CA ARG A 245 -8.39 -10.42 7.05
C ARG A 245 -8.50 -9.02 7.63
N VAL A 246 -9.24 -8.13 6.96
CA VAL A 246 -9.33 -6.73 7.39
C VAL A 246 -10.71 -6.42 7.96
N HIS A 247 -10.73 -5.73 9.10
CA HIS A 247 -11.93 -5.11 9.64
C HIS A 247 -12.00 -3.65 9.17
N TRP A 248 -12.68 -3.42 8.04
CA TRP A 248 -12.69 -2.13 7.33
C TRP A 248 -13.60 -1.05 7.94
N THR A 249 -14.68 -1.44 8.58
CA THR A 249 -15.71 -0.51 9.06
C THR A 249 -16.36 -1.02 10.33
N GLY A 250 -16.83 -0.09 11.17
CA GLY A 250 -17.58 -0.41 12.37
C GLY A 250 -16.96 0.16 13.65
N THR A 251 -17.48 -0.33 14.78
CA THR A 251 -16.99 0.01 16.12
C THR A 251 -15.83 -0.89 16.53
N PRO A 252 -14.95 -0.45 17.44
CA PRO A 252 -13.90 -1.31 17.98
C PRO A 252 -14.48 -2.61 18.56
N LEU A 253 -13.85 -3.73 18.20
CA LEU A 253 -14.26 -5.07 18.61
C LEU A 253 -13.99 -5.29 20.11
N THR A 254 -14.89 -5.98 20.80
CA THR A 254 -14.64 -6.56 22.13
C THR A 254 -13.63 -7.70 22.06
N ASP A 255 -13.07 -8.15 23.19
CA ASP A 255 -12.12 -9.27 23.22
C ASP A 255 -12.71 -10.53 22.58
N MET A 256 -13.93 -10.91 22.97
CA MET A 256 -14.63 -12.06 22.39
C MET A 256 -14.91 -11.90 20.89
N GLN A 257 -15.26 -10.70 20.43
CA GLN A 257 -15.46 -10.43 19.01
C GLN A 257 -14.15 -10.51 18.22
N PHE A 258 -13.03 -10.10 18.84
CA PHE A 258 -11.73 -10.17 18.24
C PHE A 258 -11.21 -11.61 18.15
N GLU A 259 -11.36 -12.40 19.22
CA GLU A 259 -11.05 -13.84 19.21
C GLU A 259 -11.86 -14.56 18.13
N ALA A 260 -13.17 -14.27 18.02
CA ALA A 260 -14.00 -14.81 16.95
C ALA A 260 -13.54 -14.34 15.55
N PHE A 261 -13.10 -13.09 15.42
CA PHE A 261 -12.57 -12.56 14.17
C PHE A 261 -11.30 -13.28 13.71
N VAL A 262 -10.38 -13.57 14.65
CA VAL A 262 -9.16 -14.34 14.39
C VAL A 262 -9.47 -15.81 14.13
N ALA A 263 -10.35 -16.42 14.91
CA ALA A 263 -10.77 -17.81 14.73
C ALA A 263 -11.46 -18.05 13.37
N ALA A 264 -12.12 -17.04 12.82
CA ALA A 264 -12.77 -17.09 11.52
C ALA A 264 -11.84 -16.85 10.32
N MET A 265 -10.53 -16.70 10.53
CA MET A 265 -9.57 -16.56 9.42
C MET A 265 -9.54 -17.81 8.55
N SER A 266 -9.65 -17.63 7.22
CA SER A 266 -9.49 -18.73 6.27
C SER A 266 -8.08 -19.32 6.31
N PRO A 267 -7.83 -20.53 5.79
CA PRO A 267 -6.48 -21.13 5.76
C PRO A 267 -5.44 -20.26 5.05
N GLU A 268 -5.85 -19.50 4.03
CA GLU A 268 -4.96 -18.66 3.22
C GLU A 268 -4.62 -17.34 3.92
N GLN A 269 -5.49 -16.88 4.83
CA GLN A 269 -5.29 -15.68 5.63
C GLN A 269 -4.21 -15.93 6.69
N VAL A 270 -3.19 -15.08 6.67
CA VAL A 270 -2.01 -15.17 7.56
C VAL A 270 -1.86 -13.95 8.46
N ALA A 271 -2.58 -12.88 8.15
CA ALA A 271 -2.51 -11.62 8.85
C ALA A 271 -3.90 -11.03 9.09
N ILE A 272 -3.97 -10.07 10.00
CA ILE A 272 -5.15 -9.26 10.26
C ILE A 272 -4.83 -7.78 10.09
N GLY A 273 -5.77 -7.01 9.57
CA GLY A 273 -5.69 -5.55 9.47
C GLY A 273 -6.73 -4.92 10.40
N MET A 274 -6.28 -4.03 11.29
CA MET A 274 -7.13 -3.40 12.31
C MET A 274 -7.03 -1.89 12.19
N GLN A 275 -7.89 -1.32 11.36
CA GLN A 275 -7.68 0.05 10.89
C GLN A 275 -7.52 1.07 12.01
N SER A 276 -6.52 1.94 11.87
CA SER A 276 -6.11 2.91 12.90
C SER A 276 -7.22 3.85 13.36
N PHE A 277 -8.24 4.08 12.53
CA PHE A 277 -9.40 4.92 12.87
C PHE A 277 -10.49 4.24 13.69
N ILE A 278 -10.45 2.91 13.85
CA ILE A 278 -11.45 2.15 14.63
C ILE A 278 -11.14 2.17 16.14
N GLY A 279 -9.94 2.64 16.54
CA GLY A 279 -9.62 2.87 17.95
C GLY A 279 -9.35 1.60 18.77
N THR A 280 -9.07 0.47 18.12
CA THR A 280 -8.71 -0.78 18.81
C THR A 280 -7.43 -0.60 19.65
N ASP A 281 -7.48 -1.03 20.92
CA ASP A 281 -6.36 -0.99 21.86
C ASP A 281 -5.19 -1.87 21.38
N LEU A 282 -3.99 -1.29 21.28
CA LEU A 282 -2.79 -2.01 20.87
C LEU A 282 -2.30 -2.99 21.94
N GLY A 283 -2.51 -2.68 23.22
CA GLY A 283 -2.13 -3.58 24.32
C GLY A 283 -2.89 -4.91 24.24
N ARG A 284 -4.17 -4.85 23.88
CA ARG A 284 -5.04 -6.00 23.59
C ARG A 284 -4.50 -6.85 22.45
N ILE A 285 -4.14 -6.22 21.33
CA ILE A 285 -3.62 -6.93 20.15
C ILE A 285 -2.31 -7.65 20.52
N ARG A 286 -1.40 -6.97 21.22
CA ARG A 286 -0.12 -7.55 21.65
C ARG A 286 -0.28 -8.81 22.50
N ARG A 287 -1.24 -8.84 23.43
CA ARG A 287 -1.50 -10.02 24.27
C ARG A 287 -1.93 -11.24 23.44
N LEU A 288 -2.68 -11.02 22.38
CA LEU A 288 -3.25 -12.09 21.55
C LEU A 288 -2.31 -12.56 20.44
N VAL A 289 -1.44 -11.68 19.94
CA VAL A 289 -0.38 -12.03 18.98
C VAL A 289 0.80 -12.76 19.64
N ALA A 290 0.96 -12.61 20.96
CA ALA A 290 2.02 -13.26 21.73
C ALA A 290 1.63 -14.63 22.31
N ALA A 291 0.33 -14.97 22.28
CA ALA A 291 -0.19 -16.29 22.65
C ALA A 291 0.01 -17.30 21.51
#